data_AF-A0A1Q7H5S4-F1
#
_entry.id   AF-A0A1Q7H5S4-F1
#
_cell.length_a   1.000
_cell.length_b   1.000
_cell.length_c   1.000
_cell.angle_alpha   90.00
_cell.angle_beta   90.00
_cell.angle_gamma   90.00
#
_symmetry.space_group_name_H-M   'P 1'
#
loop_
_entity.id
_entity.type
_entity.pdbx_description
1 polymer ?
#
loop_
_entity_poly.entity_id
_entity_poly.type
_entity_poly.pdbx_seq_one_letter_code
_entity_poly.pdbx_strand_id
1 'polypeptide(L)'
;MGGRPLPAGTDPAPDPELSQQATDQLDAFVRLLAPPAAQRLTSEARRGREAFARVGCPGCHVPALRTGDSPIAALRHREVAAYTDLLLHDMGPQLADICLGLATPSEFRTEPLMGVRLKSEFLHAARAKTLEQAIELHAGEAAGPRDRFLALPAGDRAALIAFLKTL
;
A
#
# COMPACT_ATOMS: atom_id res chain seq x y z
N MET A 1 -3.31 -10.63 -26.73
CA MET A 1 -4.59 -10.96 -26.06
C MET A 1 -5.69 -10.99 -27.10
N GLY A 2 -6.02 -12.18 -27.60
CA GLY A 2 -6.79 -12.34 -28.84
C GLY A 2 -8.24 -12.81 -28.70
N GLY A 3 -8.82 -12.79 -27.49
CA GLY A 3 -10.27 -12.95 -27.25
C GLY A 3 -10.99 -14.15 -27.90
N ARG A 4 -10.27 -15.16 -28.40
CA ARG A 4 -10.90 -16.35 -28.98
C ARG A 4 -11.40 -17.23 -27.85
N PRO A 5 -12.65 -17.73 -27.91
CA PRO A 5 -13.15 -18.70 -26.95
C PRO A 5 -12.16 -19.87 -26.84
N LEU A 6 -11.97 -20.38 -25.62
CA LEU A 6 -11.18 -21.59 -25.40
C LEU A 6 -11.79 -22.75 -26.20
N PRO A 7 -11.00 -23.71 -26.72
CA PRO A 7 -11.53 -24.86 -27.44
C PRO A 7 -12.59 -25.59 -26.59
N ALA A 8 -13.66 -26.09 -27.23
CA ALA A 8 -14.72 -26.80 -26.54
C ALA A 8 -14.17 -27.96 -25.69
N GLY A 9 -14.55 -28.03 -24.42
CA GLY A 9 -14.05 -29.02 -23.45
C GLY A 9 -12.73 -28.65 -22.74
N THR A 10 -12.10 -27.51 -23.07
CA THR A 10 -10.93 -27.00 -22.32
C THR A 10 -11.33 -26.45 -20.96
N ASP A 11 -12.51 -25.84 -20.91
CA ASP A 11 -13.16 -25.42 -19.69
C ASP A 11 -14.50 -26.17 -19.57
N PRO A 12 -14.62 -27.14 -18.65
CA PRO A 12 -15.87 -27.84 -18.43
C PRO A 12 -16.84 -27.04 -17.56
N ALA A 13 -16.40 -25.93 -16.96
CA ALA A 13 -17.27 -25.08 -16.16
C ALA A 13 -18.25 -24.32 -17.07
N PRO A 14 -19.54 -24.26 -16.70
CA PRO A 14 -20.50 -23.45 -17.44
C PRO A 14 -20.23 -21.95 -17.19
N ASP A 15 -20.19 -21.17 -18.26
CA ASP A 15 -20.07 -19.71 -18.19
C ASP A 15 -21.38 -19.05 -17.73
N PRO A 16 -21.32 -17.99 -16.89
CA PRO A 16 -20.14 -17.54 -16.16
C PRO A 16 -19.77 -18.50 -15.02
N GLU A 17 -18.47 -18.67 -14.76
CA GLU A 17 -17.95 -19.54 -13.68
C GLU A 17 -18.52 -19.20 -12.28
N LEU A 18 -18.89 -17.93 -12.06
CA LEU A 18 -19.49 -17.45 -10.81
C LEU A 18 -20.92 -16.97 -11.05
N SER A 19 -21.83 -17.39 -10.18
CA SER A 19 -23.17 -16.82 -10.12
C SER A 19 -23.12 -15.38 -9.61
N GLN A 20 -24.12 -14.57 -9.98
CA GLN A 20 -24.23 -13.19 -9.48
C GLN A 20 -24.22 -13.14 -7.94
N GLN A 21 -24.90 -14.09 -7.29
CA GLN A 21 -24.91 -14.20 -5.83
C GLN A 21 -23.50 -14.42 -5.26
N ALA A 22 -22.69 -15.29 -5.88
CA ALA A 22 -21.33 -15.53 -5.44
C ALA A 22 -20.45 -14.28 -5.64
N THR A 23 -20.63 -13.57 -6.75
CA THR A 23 -19.97 -12.29 -7.01
C THR A 23 -20.33 -11.23 -5.95
N ASP A 24 -21.62 -11.10 -5.62
CA ASP A 24 -22.09 -10.13 -4.62
C ASP A 24 -21.55 -10.47 -3.22
N GLN A 25 -21.46 -11.76 -2.86
CA GLN A 25 -20.88 -12.22 -1.60
C GLN A 25 -19.37 -11.93 -1.53
N LEU A 26 -18.65 -12.14 -2.63
CA LEU A 26 -17.23 -11.81 -2.72
C LEU A 26 -17.00 -10.30 -2.59
N ASP A 27 -17.80 -9.49 -3.31
CA ASP A 27 -17.74 -8.03 -3.22
C ASP A 27 -18.00 -7.55 -1.78
N ALA A 28 -19.05 -8.07 -1.14
CA ALA A 28 -19.36 -7.76 0.25
C ALA A 28 -18.22 -8.15 1.20
N PHE A 29 -17.60 -9.33 1.01
CA PHE A 29 -16.46 -9.77 1.80
C PHE A 29 -15.27 -8.83 1.65
N VAL A 30 -14.86 -8.50 0.42
CA VAL A 30 -13.71 -7.61 0.16
C VAL A 30 -13.96 -6.20 0.69
N ARG A 31 -15.16 -5.64 0.49
CA ARG A 31 -15.50 -4.28 0.94
C ARG A 31 -15.60 -4.14 2.45
N LEU A 32 -16.05 -5.18 3.14
CA LEU A 32 -16.30 -5.15 4.59
C LEU A 32 -15.18 -5.76 5.42
N LEU A 33 -14.11 -6.22 4.79
CA LEU A 33 -12.95 -6.73 5.50
C LEU A 33 -12.23 -5.57 6.20
N ALA A 34 -12.23 -5.60 7.53
CA ALA A 34 -11.56 -4.59 8.33
C ALA A 34 -10.03 -4.67 8.15
N PRO A 35 -9.32 -3.52 8.17
CA PRO A 35 -7.86 -3.53 8.15
C PRO A 35 -7.31 -4.17 9.44
N PRO A 36 -6.09 -4.74 9.39
CA PRO A 36 -5.42 -5.22 10.59
C PRO A 36 -5.32 -4.11 11.65
N ALA A 37 -5.60 -4.44 12.91
CA ALA A 37 -5.46 -3.48 14.00
C ALA A 37 -3.99 -3.06 14.15
N ALA A 38 -3.76 -1.76 14.30
CA ALA A 38 -2.44 -1.23 14.65
C ALA A 38 -2.03 -1.65 16.06
N GLN A 39 -0.73 -1.79 16.30
CA GLN A 39 -0.19 -2.09 17.62
C GLN A 39 -0.08 -0.83 18.48
N ARG A 40 0.00 -1.04 19.80
CA ARG A 40 0.22 0.05 20.76
C ARG A 40 1.59 0.68 20.53
N LEU A 41 1.62 2.02 20.44
CA LEU A 41 2.87 2.76 20.31
C LEU A 41 3.70 2.73 21.60
N THR A 42 4.90 2.17 21.52
CA THR A 42 5.98 2.32 22.50
C THR A 42 6.52 3.76 22.49
N SER A 43 7.40 4.10 23.44
CA SER A 43 8.10 5.39 23.42
C SER A 43 8.96 5.55 22.16
N GLU A 44 9.64 4.48 21.75
CA GLU A 44 10.42 4.43 20.51
C GLU A 44 9.55 4.63 19.27
N ALA A 45 8.43 3.91 19.15
CA ALA A 45 7.52 4.06 18.01
C ALA A 45 6.88 5.45 17.94
N ARG A 46 6.68 6.15 19.06
CA ARG A 46 6.24 7.56 19.04
C ARG A 46 7.29 8.47 18.44
N ARG A 47 8.56 8.35 18.87
CA ARG A 47 9.68 9.08 18.25
C ARG A 47 9.80 8.73 16.76
N GLY A 48 9.57 7.47 16.41
CA GLY A 48 9.54 7.00 15.04
C GLY A 48 8.48 7.67 14.18
N ARG A 49 7.27 7.84 14.70
CA ARG A 49 6.20 8.57 14.02
C ARG A 49 6.55 10.05 13.81
N GLU A 50 7.23 10.67 14.78
CA GLU A 50 7.72 12.03 14.62
C GLU A 50 8.83 12.10 13.55
N ALA A 51 9.76 11.13 13.54
CA ALA A 51 10.79 11.03 12.51
C ALA A 51 10.16 10.83 11.11
N PHE A 52 9.14 9.98 10.99
CA PHE A 52 8.38 9.76 9.76
C PHE A 52 7.81 11.08 9.22
N ALA A 53 7.21 11.90 10.10
CA ALA A 53 6.72 13.23 9.73
C ALA A 53 7.85 14.18 9.33
N ARG A 54 8.94 14.26 10.11
CA ARG A 54 10.10 15.14 9.82
C ARG A 54 10.80 14.80 8.50
N VAL A 55 10.91 13.52 8.18
CA VAL A 55 11.49 13.04 6.92
C VAL A 55 10.60 13.41 5.73
N GLY A 56 9.31 13.67 5.93
CA GLY A 56 8.36 14.02 4.87
C GLY A 56 7.74 12.79 4.19
N CYS A 57 7.78 11.62 4.83
CA CYS A 57 7.04 10.44 4.35
C CYS A 57 5.53 10.70 4.15
N PRO A 58 4.85 11.54 4.97
CA PRO A 58 3.45 11.90 4.74
C PRO A 58 3.14 12.61 3.42
N GLY A 59 4.15 13.00 2.64
CA GLY A 59 3.94 13.57 1.31
C GLY A 59 3.14 12.65 0.38
N CYS A 60 3.35 11.33 0.50
CA CYS A 60 2.58 10.29 -0.21
C CYS A 60 1.86 9.34 0.77
N HIS A 61 2.47 9.07 1.93
CA HIS A 61 1.88 8.20 2.96
C HIS A 61 1.04 8.98 3.98
N VAL A 62 -0.03 9.62 3.49
CA VAL A 62 -0.91 10.47 4.31
C VAL A 62 -1.56 9.67 5.45
N PRO A 63 -1.41 10.08 6.73
CA PRO A 63 -1.73 9.22 7.88
C PRO A 63 -3.15 8.67 7.92
N ALA A 64 -4.14 9.46 7.52
CA ALA A 64 -5.53 9.06 7.55
C ALA A 64 -6.29 9.56 6.33
N LEU A 65 -7.22 8.72 5.86
CA LEU A 65 -8.23 9.05 4.86
C LEU A 65 -9.61 8.98 5.51
N ARG A 66 -10.57 9.72 4.95
CA ARG A 66 -11.97 9.64 5.39
C ARG A 66 -12.83 9.16 4.25
N THR A 67 -13.62 8.11 4.49
CA THR A 67 -14.58 7.63 3.51
C THR A 67 -15.73 8.63 3.31
N GLY A 68 -16.32 8.62 2.11
CA GLY A 68 -17.46 9.45 1.77
C GLY A 68 -18.79 8.91 2.27
N ASP A 69 -19.86 9.38 1.63
CA ASP A 69 -21.18 8.80 1.79
C ASP A 69 -21.23 7.34 1.33
N SER A 70 -21.95 6.51 2.07
CA SER A 70 -22.14 5.11 1.73
C SER A 70 -23.47 4.57 2.27
N PRO A 71 -24.23 3.79 1.49
CA PRO A 71 -25.42 3.11 2.01
C PRO A 71 -25.07 2.10 3.12
N ILE A 72 -23.80 1.68 3.19
CA ILE A 72 -23.28 0.77 4.20
C ILE A 72 -22.82 1.60 5.40
N ALA A 73 -23.56 1.51 6.52
CA ALA A 73 -23.26 2.26 7.75
C ALA A 73 -21.86 1.99 8.32
N ALA A 74 -21.32 0.79 8.10
CA ALA A 74 -19.95 0.45 8.48
C ALA A 74 -18.90 1.26 7.72
N LEU A 75 -19.18 1.67 6.48
CA LEU A 75 -18.24 2.38 5.60
C LEU A 75 -18.49 3.89 5.51
N ARG A 76 -19.63 4.40 5.98
CA ARG A 76 -19.98 5.83 5.87
C ARG A 76 -19.14 6.69 6.82
N HIS A 77 -18.47 7.73 6.27
CA HIS A 77 -17.74 8.76 7.03
C HIS A 77 -16.74 8.24 8.07
N ARG A 78 -16.08 7.12 7.79
CA ARG A 78 -15.08 6.50 8.66
C ARG A 78 -13.72 7.12 8.41
N GLU A 79 -13.02 7.42 9.49
CA GLU A 79 -11.59 7.71 9.46
C GLU A 79 -10.82 6.39 9.44
N VAL A 80 -9.89 6.29 8.51
CA VAL A 80 -9.06 5.10 8.30
C VAL A 80 -7.61 5.56 8.32
N ALA A 81 -6.83 5.07 9.29
CA ALA A 81 -5.40 5.35 9.41
C ALA A 81 -4.60 4.58 8.34
N ALA A 82 -4.80 4.93 7.06
CA ALA A 82 -4.35 4.15 5.91
C ALA A 82 -2.87 4.40 5.54
N TYR A 83 -2.32 5.57 5.87
CA TYR A 83 -0.94 5.96 5.50
C TYR A 83 -0.70 5.87 3.99
N THR A 84 -1.59 6.48 3.22
CA THR A 84 -1.54 6.60 1.75
C THR A 84 -2.48 7.71 1.31
N ASP A 85 -2.16 8.34 0.19
CA ASP A 85 -3.05 9.24 -0.57
C ASP A 85 -3.80 8.54 -1.71
N LEU A 86 -3.46 7.28 -2.00
CA LEU A 86 -3.97 6.48 -3.12
C LEU A 86 -3.69 7.09 -4.51
N LEU A 87 -2.76 8.05 -4.61
CA LEU A 87 -2.36 8.67 -5.87
C LEU A 87 -1.22 7.90 -6.53
N LEU A 88 -1.00 8.17 -7.81
CA LEU A 88 0.14 7.66 -8.57
C LEU A 88 1.35 8.58 -8.37
N HIS A 89 2.51 7.99 -8.12
CA HIS A 89 3.78 8.70 -7.94
C HIS A 89 4.90 8.03 -8.71
N ASP A 90 5.79 8.85 -9.26
CA ASP A 90 7.00 8.36 -9.93
C ASP A 90 8.00 7.81 -8.91
N MET A 91 8.22 6.50 -8.95
CA MET A 91 9.19 5.76 -8.13
C MET A 91 10.57 5.64 -8.79
N GLY A 92 10.76 6.29 -9.94
CA GLY A 92 12.02 6.37 -10.68
C GLY A 92 12.31 5.17 -11.60
N PRO A 93 13.25 5.32 -12.54
CA PRO A 93 13.46 4.37 -13.63
C PRO A 93 13.97 2.99 -13.19
N GLN A 94 14.61 2.87 -12.03
CA GLN A 94 15.10 1.58 -11.52
C GLN A 94 13.98 0.68 -11.01
N LEU A 95 12.83 1.27 -10.67
CA LEU A 95 11.60 0.61 -10.27
C LEU A 95 10.56 0.64 -11.39
N ALA A 96 10.93 1.02 -12.61
CA ALA A 96 10.01 0.94 -13.74
C ALA A 96 9.65 -0.50 -14.08
N ASP A 97 8.39 -0.73 -14.45
CA ASP A 97 7.83 -2.00 -14.94
C ASP A 97 6.92 -1.74 -16.16
N ILE A 98 5.90 -2.57 -16.40
CA ILE A 98 4.95 -2.39 -17.50
C ILE A 98 4.03 -1.18 -17.29
N CYS A 99 3.74 -0.42 -18.36
CA CYS A 99 2.72 0.62 -18.32
C CYS A 99 1.32 0.00 -18.18
N LEU A 100 0.45 0.62 -17.39
CA LEU A 100 -0.97 0.27 -17.30
C LEU A 100 -1.84 1.52 -17.47
N GLY A 101 -2.67 1.52 -18.52
CA GLY A 101 -3.57 2.65 -18.80
C GLY A 101 -2.80 3.93 -19.10
N LEU A 102 -3.02 4.97 -18.29
CA LEU A 102 -2.38 6.27 -18.41
C LEU A 102 -1.10 6.42 -17.58
N ALA A 103 -0.78 5.44 -16.72
CA ALA A 103 0.42 5.47 -15.91
C ALA A 103 1.66 5.14 -16.75
N THR A 104 2.74 5.89 -16.53
CA THR A 104 4.07 5.59 -17.04
C THR A 104 4.66 4.35 -16.34
N PRO A 105 5.71 3.71 -16.91
CA PRO A 105 6.37 2.54 -16.31
C PRO A 105 6.78 2.69 -14.85
N SER A 106 7.13 3.90 -14.41
CA SER A 106 7.65 4.18 -13.08
C SER A 106 6.62 4.75 -12.12
N GLU A 107 5.38 4.97 -12.56
CA GLU A 107 4.31 5.47 -11.72
C GLU A 107 3.56 4.33 -11.02
N PHE A 108 3.50 4.39 -9.69
CA PHE A 108 2.79 3.41 -8.89
C PHE A 108 1.85 4.10 -7.91
N ARG A 109 0.72 3.47 -7.63
CA ARG A 109 -0.16 3.90 -6.56
C ARG A 109 0.55 3.73 -5.22
N THR A 110 0.56 4.76 -4.37
CA THR A 110 1.07 4.64 -3.01
C THR A 110 0.30 3.55 -2.24
N GLU A 111 0.99 2.47 -1.87
CA GLU A 111 0.36 1.38 -1.12
C GLU A 111 0.09 1.82 0.35
N PRO A 112 -1.09 1.50 0.93
CA PRO A 112 -1.37 1.79 2.33
C PRO A 112 -0.35 1.11 3.25
N LEU A 113 0.17 1.84 4.24
CA LEU A 113 1.04 1.22 5.25
C LEU A 113 0.25 0.57 6.40
N MET A 114 -1.09 0.70 6.43
CA MET A 114 -1.91 -0.07 7.38
C MET A 114 -1.70 -1.57 7.18
N GLY A 115 -1.25 -2.27 8.23
CA GLY A 115 -0.90 -3.69 8.18
C GLY A 115 0.47 -3.99 7.56
N VAL A 116 1.32 -3.00 7.30
CA VAL A 116 2.63 -3.22 6.66
C VAL A 116 3.53 -4.16 7.45
N ARG A 117 3.39 -4.23 8.79
CA ARG A 117 4.15 -5.18 9.63
C ARG A 117 3.90 -6.65 9.29
N LEU A 118 2.79 -6.95 8.61
CA LEU A 118 2.40 -8.32 8.24
C LEU A 118 2.98 -8.74 6.88
N LYS A 119 3.75 -7.86 6.23
CA LYS A 119 4.38 -8.11 4.93
C LYS A 119 5.84 -8.51 5.12
N SER A 120 6.32 -9.41 4.25
CA SER A 120 7.71 -9.86 4.18
C SER A 120 8.42 -9.47 2.88
N GLU A 121 7.66 -8.93 1.92
CA GLU A 121 8.13 -8.50 0.62
C GLU A 121 7.54 -7.14 0.31
N PHE A 122 8.37 -6.24 -0.21
CA PHE A 122 8.02 -4.84 -0.41
C PHE A 122 8.33 -4.39 -1.84
N LEU A 123 7.68 -3.29 -2.23
CA LEU A 123 7.63 -2.76 -3.59
C LEU A 123 6.86 -3.70 -4.55
N HIS A 124 6.53 -3.21 -5.74
CA HIS A 124 5.68 -3.94 -6.70
C HIS A 124 6.32 -5.27 -7.18
N ALA A 125 7.65 -5.33 -7.25
CA ALA A 125 8.40 -6.50 -7.73
C ALA A 125 9.10 -7.28 -6.61
N ALA A 126 8.66 -7.14 -5.35
CA ALA A 126 9.19 -7.87 -4.19
C ALA A 126 10.72 -7.74 -3.99
N ARG A 127 11.32 -6.62 -4.45
CA ARG A 127 12.78 -6.39 -4.47
C ARG A 127 13.39 -6.14 -3.10
N ALA A 128 12.58 -5.74 -2.12
CA ALA A 128 13.01 -5.55 -0.74
C ALA A 128 12.38 -6.60 0.17
N LYS A 129 13.17 -7.09 1.13
CA LYS A 129 12.73 -8.04 2.18
C LYS A 129 12.66 -7.38 3.56
N THR A 130 13.08 -6.12 3.68
CA THR A 130 12.94 -5.32 4.90
C THR A 130 12.35 -3.94 4.58
N LEU A 131 11.79 -3.30 5.61
CA LEU A 131 11.27 -1.93 5.50
C LEU A 131 12.39 -0.94 5.17
N GLU A 132 13.57 -1.13 5.76
CA GLU A 132 14.77 -0.33 5.49
C GLU A 132 15.16 -0.40 4.00
N GLN A 133 15.27 -1.62 3.45
CA GLN A 133 15.57 -1.83 2.02
C GLN A 133 14.49 -1.21 1.13
N ALA A 134 13.22 -1.32 1.54
CA ALA A 134 12.13 -0.70 0.80
C ALA A 134 12.30 0.81 0.75
N ILE A 135 12.59 1.46 1.89
CA ILE A 135 12.84 2.91 1.95
C ILE A 135 14.06 3.28 1.10
N GLU A 136 15.17 2.55 1.19
CA GLU A 136 16.39 2.77 0.40
C GLU A 136 16.15 2.75 -1.11
N LEU A 137 15.22 1.94 -1.58
CA LEU A 137 14.89 1.82 -2.99
C LEU A 137 13.90 2.87 -3.50
N HIS A 138 13.31 3.70 -2.64
CA HIS A 138 12.45 4.79 -3.10
C HIS A 138 13.26 5.79 -3.95
N ALA A 139 12.79 6.12 -5.14
CA ALA A 139 13.42 7.13 -6.00
C ALA A 139 12.34 8.06 -6.57
N GLY A 140 12.63 8.74 -7.68
CA GLY A 140 11.70 9.70 -8.29
C GLY A 140 11.27 10.77 -7.29
N GLU A 141 9.96 10.95 -7.11
CA GLU A 141 9.38 11.94 -6.20
C GLU A 141 9.73 11.66 -4.72
N ALA A 142 9.97 10.39 -4.37
CA ALA A 142 10.32 9.98 -3.01
C ALA A 142 11.83 10.06 -2.70
N ALA A 143 12.68 10.48 -3.65
CA ALA A 143 14.13 10.59 -3.44
C ALA A 143 14.49 11.52 -2.27
N GLY A 144 13.79 12.67 -2.14
CA GLY A 144 14.03 13.62 -1.06
C GLY A 144 13.77 13.03 0.35
N PRO A 145 12.58 12.48 0.62
CA PRO A 145 12.30 11.73 1.85
C PRO A 145 13.27 10.56 2.08
N ARG A 146 13.60 9.75 1.07
CA ARG A 146 14.60 8.68 1.21
C ARG A 146 15.92 9.24 1.72
N ASP A 147 16.47 10.25 1.06
CA ASP A 147 17.80 10.77 1.38
C ASP A 147 17.84 11.35 2.81
N ARG A 148 16.75 12.00 3.25
CA ARG A 148 16.61 12.43 4.64
C ARG A 148 16.54 11.27 5.63
N PHE A 149 15.85 10.18 5.29
CA PHE A 149 15.87 8.96 6.12
C PHE A 149 17.29 8.40 6.24
N LEU A 150 18.03 8.30 5.14
CA LEU A 150 19.40 7.79 5.14
C LEU A 150 20.34 8.67 5.97
N ALA A 151 20.10 9.98 6.00
CA ALA A 151 20.86 10.94 6.80
C ALA A 151 20.51 10.97 8.30
N LEU A 152 19.43 10.30 8.74
CA LEU A 152 19.05 10.29 10.16
C LEU A 152 20.13 9.63 11.04
N PRO A 153 20.24 10.00 12.32
CA PRO A 153 20.98 9.22 13.29
C PRO A 153 20.46 7.77 13.36
N ALA A 154 21.33 6.81 13.65
CA ALA A 154 20.96 5.39 13.68
C ALA A 154 19.76 5.09 14.59
N GLY A 155 19.66 5.75 15.74
CA GLY A 155 18.53 5.60 16.67
C GLY A 155 17.22 6.13 16.10
N ASP A 156 17.24 7.20 15.29
CA ASP A 156 16.04 7.75 14.66
C ASP A 156 15.58 6.89 13.48
N ARG A 157 16.52 6.32 12.71
CA ARG A 157 16.18 5.31 11.68
C ARG A 157 15.51 4.10 12.32
N ALA A 158 16.10 3.53 13.37
CA ALA A 158 15.55 2.39 14.09
C ALA A 158 14.15 2.72 14.66
N ALA A 159 13.98 3.92 15.23
CA ALA A 159 12.69 4.36 15.75
C ALA A 159 11.63 4.46 14.65
N LEU A 160 11.95 5.01 13.47
CA LEU A 160 11.02 5.08 12.34
C LEU A 160 10.59 3.69 11.90
N ILE A 161 11.52 2.74 11.81
CA ILE A 161 11.18 1.35 11.48
C ILE A 161 10.32 0.71 12.57
N ALA A 162 10.61 0.98 13.85
CA ALA A 162 9.78 0.51 14.96
C ALA A 162 8.35 1.06 14.86
N PHE A 163 8.17 2.31 14.42
CA PHE A 163 6.85 2.86 14.11
C PHE A 163 6.15 2.11 12.98
N LEU A 164 6.81 1.88 11.85
CA LEU A 164 6.24 1.12 10.74
C LEU A 164 5.85 -0.32 11.15
N LYS A 165 6.62 -0.95 12.05
CA LYS A 165 6.28 -2.26 12.63
C LYS A 165 5.07 -2.25 13.55
N THR A 166 4.57 -1.07 13.95
CA THR A 166 3.28 -0.94 14.65
C THR A 166 2.08 -0.88 13.71
N LEU A 167 2.30 -0.57 12.43
CA LEU A 167 1.24 -0.41 11.44
C LEU A 167 0.76 -1.76 10.89
#